data_AF-A0A662W173-F1
#
_entry.id   AF-A0A662W173-F1
#
_cell.length_a   1.000
_cell.length_b   1.000
_cell.length_c   1.000
_cell.angle_alpha   90.00
_cell.angle_beta   90.00
_cell.angle_gamma   90.00
#
_symmetry.space_group_name_H-M   'P 1'
#
loop_
_entity.id
_entity.type
_entity.pdbx_description
1 polymer ?
#
loop_
_entity_poly.entity_id
_entity_poly.type
_entity_poly.pdbx_seq_one_letter_code
_entity_poly.pdbx_strand_id
1 'polypeptide(L)'
;SRTMVGKYTRLLGERLKEKLEGKDYEVFYDHGDQKHRIVAYFNDYSRKNLLSFVDIAITKGEEVKVLCEIEETSSNPKKILGDLVSIMLAEKIRYAGLEYSISSPHVILGLYAKEKGVKRYQTENILNRFYENFALNREKIKVIFAEDLEWLIRSAEEAILAVIEI
;
A
#
# COMPACT_ATOMS: atom_id res chain seq x y z
N SER A 1 18.26 15.69 5.50
CA SER A 1 17.61 16.34 4.35
C SER A 1 16.23 15.71 4.17
N ARG A 2 15.15 16.51 4.19
CA ARG A 2 13.75 16.06 4.10
C ARG A 2 13.32 15.63 2.69
N THR A 3 14.27 15.53 1.75
CA THR A 3 14.03 15.46 0.30
C THR A 3 14.12 14.05 -0.32
N MET A 4 14.39 13.00 0.47
CA MET A 4 14.52 11.62 -0.05
C MET A 4 13.35 10.68 0.29
N VAL A 5 12.50 11.00 1.27
CA VAL A 5 11.40 10.11 1.68
C VAL A 5 10.21 10.32 0.73
N GLY A 6 9.75 9.26 0.09
CA GLY A 6 8.59 9.26 -0.81
C GLY A 6 8.93 9.39 -2.30
N LYS A 7 10.22 9.40 -2.66
CA LYS A 7 10.66 9.51 -4.06
C LYS A 7 10.24 8.27 -4.86
N TYR A 8 10.40 7.10 -4.27
CA TYR A 8 10.15 5.82 -4.91
C TYR A 8 8.65 5.49 -4.92
N THR A 9 7.91 5.86 -3.86
CA THR A 9 6.44 5.85 -3.86
C THR A 9 5.89 6.69 -5.01
N ARG A 10 6.38 7.93 -5.17
CA ARG A 10 5.98 8.80 -6.29
C ARG A 10 6.31 8.18 -7.65
N LEU A 11 7.52 7.66 -7.82
CA LEU A 11 7.95 7.02 -9.06
C LEU A 11 7.04 5.83 -9.44
N LEU A 12 6.68 5.00 -8.46
CA LEU A 12 5.74 3.91 -8.65
C LEU A 12 4.36 4.42 -9.07
N GLY A 13 3.83 5.42 -8.37
CA GLY A 13 2.55 6.04 -8.69
C GLY A 13 2.50 6.62 -10.11
N GLU A 14 3.54 7.35 -10.52
CA GLU A 14 3.67 7.90 -11.88
C GLU A 14 3.66 6.79 -12.95
N ARG A 15 4.46 5.73 -12.77
CA ARG A 15 4.52 4.60 -13.71
C ARG A 15 3.20 3.85 -13.82
N LEU A 16 2.54 3.60 -12.68
CA LEU A 16 1.23 2.94 -12.67
C LEU A 16 0.18 3.78 -13.37
N LYS A 17 0.19 5.10 -13.14
CA LYS A 17 -0.72 6.03 -13.82
C LYS A 17 -0.54 5.99 -15.34
N GLU A 18 0.70 6.01 -15.84
CA GLU A 18 1.00 5.89 -17.27
C GLU A 18 0.54 4.53 -17.83
N LYS A 19 0.82 3.42 -17.15
CA LYS A 19 0.46 2.06 -17.62
C LYS A 19 -1.04 1.77 -17.58
N LEU A 20 -1.78 2.49 -16.74
CA LEU A 20 -3.22 2.35 -16.58
C LEU A 20 -4.01 3.45 -17.29
N GLU A 21 -3.33 4.37 -17.95
CA GLU A 21 -3.97 5.40 -18.76
C GLU A 21 -4.82 4.77 -19.88
N GLY A 22 -6.03 5.29 -20.05
CA GLY A 22 -7.01 4.76 -21.02
C GLY A 22 -7.66 3.42 -20.61
N LYS A 23 -7.37 2.91 -19.40
CA LYS A 23 -8.07 1.77 -18.82
C LYS A 23 -9.12 2.24 -17.83
N ASP A 24 -10.00 1.34 -17.42
CA ASP A 24 -11.06 1.59 -16.42
C ASP A 24 -10.50 1.57 -14.97
N TYR A 25 -9.31 2.14 -14.77
CA TYR A 25 -8.64 2.19 -13.48
C TYR A 25 -8.14 3.60 -13.18
N GLU A 26 -8.30 4.04 -11.94
CA GLU A 26 -7.71 5.28 -11.43
C GLU A 26 -6.59 4.96 -10.44
N VAL A 27 -5.53 5.76 -10.48
CA VAL A 27 -4.36 5.62 -9.59
C VAL A 27 -4.21 6.87 -8.75
N PHE A 28 -4.29 6.71 -7.43
CA PHE A 28 -3.98 7.72 -6.44
C PHE A 28 -2.67 7.36 -5.76
N TYR A 29 -1.82 8.34 -5.49
CA TYR A 29 -0.59 8.14 -4.75
C TYR A 29 -0.20 9.38 -3.95
N ASP A 30 0.31 9.18 -2.74
CA ASP A 30 0.91 10.24 -1.94
C ASP A 30 2.20 10.73 -2.63
N HIS A 31 2.53 12.01 -2.43
CA HIS A 31 3.66 12.71 -3.07
C HIS A 31 3.53 13.09 -4.57
N GLY A 32 2.35 12.97 -5.18
CA GLY A 32 2.03 13.55 -6.49
C GLY A 32 1.74 15.06 -6.42
N ASP A 33 0.51 15.45 -6.72
CA ASP A 33 0.00 16.81 -6.47
C ASP A 33 -0.13 16.97 -4.94
N GLN A 34 0.78 17.71 -4.30
CA GLN A 34 0.94 17.82 -2.83
C GLN A 34 -0.30 18.28 -2.04
N LYS A 35 -1.45 18.47 -2.69
CA LYS A 35 -2.70 18.97 -2.11
C LYS A 35 -3.52 17.90 -1.39
N HIS A 36 -3.40 16.63 -1.76
CA HIS A 36 -4.32 15.59 -1.27
C HIS A 36 -3.59 14.34 -0.81
N ARG A 37 -4.11 13.71 0.26
CA ARG A 37 -3.67 12.40 0.75
C ARG A 37 -4.79 11.39 0.55
N ILE A 38 -4.40 10.13 0.48
CA ILE A 38 -5.33 9.00 0.49
C ILE A 38 -5.61 8.68 1.95
N VAL A 39 -6.82 8.94 2.42
CA VAL A 39 -7.18 8.77 3.83
C VAL A 39 -8.02 7.50 4.00
N ALA A 40 -7.50 6.51 4.72
CA ALA A 40 -8.25 5.29 5.06
C ALA A 40 -9.04 5.50 6.35
N TYR A 41 -10.29 5.05 6.38
CA TYR A 41 -11.19 5.22 7.52
C TYR A 41 -12.30 4.15 7.53
N PHE A 42 -13.04 4.08 8.63
CA PHE A 42 -14.22 3.22 8.81
C PHE A 42 -15.45 4.06 9.18
N ASN A 43 -16.66 3.55 8.99
CA ASN A 43 -17.92 4.25 9.24
C ASN A 43 -18.02 5.60 8.47
N ASP A 44 -18.15 6.71 9.22
CA ASP A 44 -18.26 8.08 8.74
C ASP A 44 -16.90 8.77 8.64
N TYR A 45 -16.71 9.62 7.63
CA TYR A 45 -15.49 10.42 7.50
C TYR A 45 -15.43 11.50 8.57
N SER A 46 -14.78 11.18 9.69
CA SER A 46 -14.55 12.10 10.81
C SER A 46 -13.24 11.78 11.50
N ARG A 47 -12.67 12.77 12.21
CA ARG A 47 -11.36 12.65 12.88
C ARG A 47 -11.24 11.44 13.83
N LYS A 48 -12.34 10.98 14.40
CA LYS A 48 -12.40 9.84 15.33
C LYS A 48 -12.29 8.48 14.63
N ASN A 49 -12.57 8.41 13.32
CA ASN A 49 -12.59 7.16 12.56
C ASN A 49 -11.46 7.08 11.51
N LEU A 50 -10.55 8.06 11.46
CA LEU A 50 -9.40 8.01 10.56
C LEU A 50 -8.41 6.96 11.07
N LEU A 51 -7.89 6.14 10.17
CA LEU A 51 -6.96 5.05 10.49
C LEU A 51 -5.53 5.38 10.05
N SER A 52 -5.34 5.61 8.76
CA SER A 52 -4.01 5.84 8.19
C SER A 52 -4.06 6.72 6.93
N PHE A 53 -2.88 7.16 6.51
CA PHE A 53 -2.66 7.67 5.17
C PHE A 53 -1.99 6.57 4.36
N VAL A 54 -2.55 6.28 3.19
CA VAL A 54 -2.05 5.22 2.32
C VAL A 54 -1.15 5.82 1.24
N ASP A 55 -0.04 5.15 0.94
CA ASP A 55 0.89 5.60 -0.09
C ASP A 55 0.30 5.52 -1.50
N ILE A 56 -0.35 4.41 -1.87
CA ILE A 56 -0.93 4.22 -3.21
C ILE A 56 -2.27 3.47 -3.12
N ALA A 57 -3.26 3.93 -3.87
CA ALA A 57 -4.53 3.23 -4.07
C ALA A 57 -4.88 3.15 -5.56
N ILE A 58 -5.41 2.01 -5.98
CA ILE A 58 -5.93 1.81 -7.34
C ILE A 58 -7.39 1.44 -7.23
N THR A 59 -8.24 2.16 -7.98
CA THR A 59 -9.69 1.95 -7.98
C THR A 59 -10.19 1.61 -9.37
N LYS A 60 -11.36 0.98 -9.43
CA LYS A 60 -12.15 0.75 -10.64
C LYS A 60 -13.57 1.21 -10.33
N GLY A 61 -13.97 2.36 -10.89
CA GLY A 61 -15.14 3.10 -10.39
C GLY A 61 -14.99 3.46 -8.91
N GLU A 62 -16.02 3.19 -8.11
CA GLU A 62 -16.06 3.50 -6.67
C GLU A 62 -15.43 2.40 -5.77
N GLU A 63 -14.79 1.40 -6.36
CA GLU A 63 -14.26 0.25 -5.62
C GLU A 63 -12.72 0.24 -5.62
N VAL A 64 -12.13 0.09 -4.45
CA VAL A 64 -10.69 -0.07 -4.26
C VAL A 64 -10.26 -1.49 -4.62
N LYS A 65 -9.36 -1.62 -5.58
CA LYS A 65 -8.81 -2.90 -6.04
C LYS A 65 -7.45 -3.22 -5.44
N VAL A 66 -6.62 -2.19 -5.24
CA VAL A 66 -5.29 -2.33 -4.64
C VAL A 66 -5.05 -1.20 -3.65
N LEU A 67 -4.49 -1.56 -2.50
CA LEU A 67 -3.85 -0.65 -1.55
C LEU A 67 -2.38 -1.06 -1.44
N CYS A 68 -1.47 -0.08 -1.49
CA CYS A 68 -0.05 -0.36 -1.46
C CYS A 68 0.67 0.63 -0.55
N GLU A 69 1.58 0.11 0.27
CA GLU A 69 2.46 0.87 1.16
C GLU A 69 3.92 0.55 0.80
N ILE A 70 4.76 1.57 0.68
CA ILE A 70 6.17 1.45 0.33
C ILE A 70 7.02 2.09 1.44
N GLU A 71 7.67 1.24 2.22
CA GLU A 71 8.62 1.69 3.22
C GLU A 71 10.02 1.80 2.62
N GLU A 72 10.40 3.03 2.24
CA GLU A 72 11.69 3.36 1.64
C GLU A 72 12.86 3.41 2.64
N THR A 73 12.57 3.44 3.95
CA THR A 73 13.59 3.41 5.00
C THR A 73 13.63 2.04 5.67
N SER A 74 14.58 1.81 6.58
CA SER A 74 14.62 0.53 7.28
C SER A 74 13.35 0.33 8.11
N SER A 75 12.44 -0.50 7.61
CA SER A 75 11.16 -0.77 8.24
C SER A 75 11.35 -1.46 9.58
N ASN A 76 10.50 -1.17 10.55
CA ASN A 76 10.37 -1.98 11.77
C ASN A 76 9.05 -2.75 11.76
N PRO A 77 8.98 -3.93 12.39
CA PRO A 77 7.77 -4.74 12.37
C PRO A 77 6.52 -4.07 12.95
N LYS A 78 6.71 -3.13 13.90
CA LYS A 78 5.60 -2.38 14.50
C LYS A 78 4.90 -1.51 13.46
N LYS A 79 5.64 -0.85 12.59
CA LYS A 79 5.08 -0.01 11.53
C LYS A 79 4.28 -0.87 10.54
N ILE A 80 4.87 -1.98 10.09
CA ILE A 80 4.23 -2.92 9.15
C ILE A 80 2.91 -3.47 9.69
N LEU A 81 2.88 -3.87 10.97
CA LEU A 81 1.66 -4.30 11.63
C LEU A 81 0.62 -3.18 11.72
N GLY A 82 1.07 -1.96 12.01
CA GLY A 82 0.20 -0.79 12.04
C GLY A 82 -0.44 -0.51 10.69
N ASP A 83 0.34 -0.55 9.61
CA ASP A 83 -0.13 -0.32 8.24
C ASP A 83 -1.13 -1.41 7.83
N LEU A 84 -0.77 -2.69 8.06
CA LEU A 84 -1.63 -3.82 7.73
C LEU A 84 -2.96 -3.79 8.50
N VAL A 85 -2.93 -3.58 9.82
CA VAL A 85 -4.15 -3.52 10.64
C VAL A 85 -5.01 -2.33 10.24
N SER A 86 -4.40 -1.17 10.00
CA SER A 86 -5.12 0.03 9.56
C SER A 86 -5.83 -0.20 8.23
N ILE A 87 -5.16 -0.81 7.26
CA ILE A 87 -5.74 -1.11 5.96
C ILE A 87 -6.88 -2.14 6.08
N MET A 88 -6.71 -3.20 6.87
CA MET A 88 -7.74 -4.23 7.01
C MET A 88 -8.99 -3.78 7.76
N LEU A 89 -8.85 -2.81 8.67
CA LEU A 89 -9.98 -2.23 9.39
C LEU A 89 -10.69 -1.13 8.57
N ALA A 90 -10.05 -0.63 7.51
CA ALA A 90 -10.63 0.41 6.69
C ALA A 90 -11.77 -0.15 5.83
N GLU A 91 -12.90 0.54 5.84
CA GLU A 91 -14.05 0.24 4.99
C GLU A 91 -14.05 1.11 3.73
N LYS A 92 -13.35 2.25 3.77
CA LYS A 92 -13.32 3.24 2.71
C LYS A 92 -11.97 3.97 2.67
N ILE A 93 -11.64 4.48 1.49
CA ILE A 93 -10.66 5.56 1.35
C ILE A 93 -11.34 6.85 0.91
N ARG A 94 -10.71 7.99 1.20
CA ARG A 94 -11.08 9.30 0.66
C ARG A 94 -9.87 9.92 -0.02
N TYR A 95 -10.07 10.42 -1.24
CA TYR A 95 -9.07 11.17 -1.99
C TYR A 95 -9.72 12.38 -2.68
N ALA A 96 -9.12 13.56 -2.54
CA ALA A 96 -9.62 14.82 -3.11
C ALA A 96 -11.12 15.11 -2.85
N GLY A 97 -11.66 14.63 -1.72
CA GLY A 97 -13.08 14.82 -1.38
C GLY A 97 -14.01 13.70 -1.84
N LEU A 98 -13.56 12.83 -2.76
CA LEU A 98 -14.28 11.66 -3.25
C LEU A 98 -14.02 10.43 -2.38
N GLU A 99 -15.00 9.54 -2.29
CA GLU A 99 -14.97 8.36 -1.44
C GLU A 99 -15.02 7.08 -2.28
N TYR A 100 -14.26 6.07 -1.85
CA TYR A 100 -14.17 4.78 -2.53
C TYR A 100 -14.26 3.67 -1.49
N SER A 101 -15.00 2.61 -1.81
CA SER A 101 -15.28 1.48 -0.93
C SER A 101 -14.17 0.43 -0.95
N ILE A 102 -13.88 -0.14 0.21
CA ILE A 102 -12.94 -1.25 0.40
C ILE A 102 -13.76 -2.49 0.70
N SER A 103 -13.92 -3.36 -0.30
CA SER A 103 -14.65 -4.63 -0.18
C SER A 103 -13.70 -5.82 -0.04
N SER A 104 -12.77 -5.97 -0.99
CA SER A 104 -11.80 -7.07 -1.05
C SER A 104 -10.53 -6.66 -1.81
N PRO A 105 -9.81 -5.61 -1.33
CA PRO A 105 -8.63 -5.12 -2.02
C PRO A 105 -7.51 -6.16 -1.97
N HIS A 106 -6.60 -6.10 -2.93
CA HIS A 106 -5.25 -6.63 -2.73
C HIS A 106 -4.42 -5.61 -1.96
N VAL A 107 -3.66 -6.07 -0.98
CA VAL A 107 -2.77 -5.24 -0.17
C VAL A 107 -1.34 -5.61 -0.52
N ILE A 108 -0.54 -4.62 -0.91
CA ILE A 108 0.86 -4.80 -1.28
C ILE A 108 1.73 -4.00 -0.32
N LEU A 109 2.64 -4.68 0.39
CA LEU A 109 3.56 -4.04 1.32
C LEU A 109 4.98 -4.19 0.78
N GLY A 110 5.55 -3.10 0.28
CA GLY A 110 6.93 -3.02 -0.17
C GLY A 110 7.85 -2.55 0.96
N LEU A 111 8.86 -3.35 1.31
CA LEU A 111 9.72 -3.12 2.46
C LEU A 111 11.19 -3.09 2.05
N TYR A 112 11.84 -1.94 2.23
CA TYR A 112 13.28 -1.82 2.10
C TYR A 112 14.00 -2.42 3.32
N ALA A 113 14.84 -3.42 3.08
CA ALA A 113 15.59 -4.12 4.12
C ALA A 113 17.05 -4.27 3.71
N LYS A 114 17.92 -3.36 4.16
CA LYS A 114 19.36 -3.35 3.84
C LYS A 114 20.16 -4.53 4.45
N GLU A 115 19.61 -5.21 5.46
CA GLU A 115 20.27 -6.32 6.15
C GLU A 115 19.48 -7.63 6.00
N LYS A 116 20.07 -8.56 5.24
CA LYS A 116 19.65 -9.96 5.17
C LYS A 116 19.80 -10.62 6.54
N GLY A 117 18.70 -11.14 7.08
CA GLY A 117 18.74 -12.06 8.21
C GLY A 117 17.62 -11.79 9.19
N VAL A 118 17.86 -10.89 10.15
CA VAL A 118 17.00 -10.82 11.34
C VAL A 118 15.69 -10.07 11.10
N LYS A 119 15.73 -8.87 10.50
CA LYS A 119 14.51 -8.05 10.34
C LYS A 119 13.52 -8.66 9.35
N ARG A 120 14.03 -9.19 8.23
CA ARG A 120 13.21 -9.91 7.25
C ARG A 120 12.54 -11.13 7.91
N TYR A 121 13.33 -11.98 8.58
CA TYR A 121 12.81 -13.16 9.27
C TYR A 121 11.77 -12.80 10.34
N GLN A 122 12.03 -11.73 11.10
CA GLN A 122 11.10 -11.23 12.11
C GLN A 122 9.77 -10.79 11.47
N THR A 123 9.81 -10.01 10.40
CA THR A 123 8.60 -9.57 9.69
C THR A 123 7.86 -10.73 9.04
N GLU A 124 8.55 -11.63 8.35
CA GLU A 124 7.94 -12.84 7.75
C GLU A 124 7.26 -13.70 8.81
N ASN A 125 7.88 -13.90 9.97
CA ASN A 125 7.27 -14.62 11.09
C ASN A 125 6.05 -13.90 11.65
N ILE A 126 6.12 -12.58 11.82
CA ILE A 126 4.98 -11.79 12.31
C ILE A 126 3.80 -11.90 11.35
N LEU A 127 4.03 -11.81 10.04
CA LEU A 127 3.00 -11.97 9.03
C LEU A 127 2.43 -13.39 9.02
N ASN A 128 3.27 -14.42 9.11
CA ASN A 128 2.82 -15.81 9.21
C ASN A 128 1.90 -16.02 10.41
N ARG A 129 2.30 -15.51 11.59
CA ARG A 129 1.46 -15.51 12.78
C ARG A 129 0.18 -14.73 12.56
N PHE A 130 0.23 -13.61 11.85
CA PHE A 130 -0.95 -12.81 11.57
C PHE A 130 -1.94 -13.56 10.66
N TYR A 131 -1.48 -14.21 9.60
CA TYR A 131 -2.32 -15.08 8.76
C TYR A 131 -2.95 -16.22 9.55
N GLU A 132 -2.18 -16.89 10.41
CA GLU A 132 -2.64 -18.00 11.24
C GLU A 132 -3.71 -17.59 12.25
N ASN A 133 -3.53 -16.45 12.92
CA ASN A 133 -4.41 -16.03 14.01
C ASN A 133 -5.65 -15.28 13.53
N PHE A 134 -5.61 -14.63 12.35
CA PHE A 134 -6.70 -13.80 11.84
C PHE A 134 -7.39 -14.36 10.58
N ALA A 135 -7.06 -15.61 10.17
CA ALA A 135 -7.67 -16.30 9.03
C ALA A 135 -7.71 -15.46 7.73
N LEU A 136 -6.67 -14.65 7.52
CA LEU A 136 -6.59 -13.76 6.36
C LEU A 136 -6.22 -14.53 5.09
N ASN A 137 -6.79 -14.12 3.96
CA ASN A 137 -6.44 -14.70 2.67
C ASN A 137 -5.00 -14.29 2.26
N ARG A 138 -4.10 -15.26 2.22
CA ARG A 138 -2.69 -15.07 1.81
C ARG A 138 -2.54 -14.60 0.37
N GLU A 139 -3.52 -14.84 -0.49
CA GLU A 139 -3.51 -14.37 -1.88
C GLU A 139 -3.81 -12.87 -1.99
N LYS A 140 -4.50 -12.31 -0.98
CA LYS A 140 -4.88 -10.90 -0.96
C LYS A 140 -3.80 -9.98 -0.39
N ILE A 141 -2.86 -10.50 0.39
CA ILE A 141 -1.80 -9.69 1.00
C ILE A 141 -0.44 -10.18 0.50
N LYS A 142 0.28 -9.31 -0.22
CA LYS A 142 1.60 -9.61 -0.76
C LYS A 142 2.63 -8.70 -0.12
N VAL A 143 3.68 -9.31 0.43
CA VAL A 143 4.79 -8.59 1.04
C VAL A 143 6.05 -8.80 0.22
N ILE A 144 6.74 -7.71 -0.10
CA ILE A 144 7.89 -7.68 -0.98
C ILE A 144 9.06 -7.09 -0.19
N PHE A 145 10.13 -7.87 -0.03
CA PHE A 145 11.36 -7.41 0.63
C PHE A 145 12.44 -7.19 -0.41
N ALA A 146 13.07 -6.01 -0.37
CA ALA A 146 14.15 -5.67 -1.29
C ALA A 146 15.32 -4.99 -0.56
N GLU A 147 16.54 -5.33 -0.96
CA GLU A 147 17.77 -4.65 -0.49
C GLU A 147 18.10 -3.41 -1.32
N ASP A 148 17.39 -3.23 -2.43
CA ASP A 148 17.53 -2.16 -3.40
C ASP A 148 16.15 -1.53 -3.68
N LEU A 149 16.08 -0.21 -3.66
CA LEU A 149 14.81 0.50 -3.80
C LEU A 149 14.26 0.46 -5.23
N GLU A 150 15.11 0.40 -6.26
CA GLU A 150 14.62 0.27 -7.64
C GLU A 150 14.02 -1.11 -7.88
N TRP A 151 14.67 -2.15 -7.36
CA TRP A 151 14.14 -3.51 -7.40
C TRP A 151 12.85 -3.64 -6.58
N LEU A 152 12.73 -2.93 -5.45
CA LEU A 152 11.49 -2.87 -4.68
C LEU A 152 10.33 -2.33 -5.52
N ILE A 153 10.54 -1.17 -6.15
CA ILE A 153 9.51 -0.52 -6.97
C ILE A 153 9.12 -1.36 -8.16
N ARG A 154 10.09 -1.93 -8.86
CA ARG A 154 9.81 -2.83 -9.98
C ARG A 154 8.99 -4.05 -9.53
N SER A 155 9.36 -4.66 -8.41
CA SER A 155 8.66 -5.84 -7.89
C SER A 155 7.25 -5.50 -7.42
N ALA A 156 7.06 -4.33 -6.81
CA ALA A 156 5.74 -3.83 -6.43
C ALA A 156 4.87 -3.53 -7.65
N GLU A 157 5.44 -2.88 -8.67
CA GLU A 157 4.77 -2.64 -9.96
C GLU A 157 4.31 -3.94 -10.61
N GLU A 158 5.21 -4.93 -10.78
CA GLU A 158 4.88 -6.25 -11.34
C GLU A 158 3.79 -6.96 -10.51
N ALA A 159 3.85 -6.86 -9.17
CA ALA A 159 2.85 -7.43 -8.29
C ALA A 159 1.47 -6.77 -8.44
N ILE A 160 1.44 -5.44 -8.54
CA ILE A 160 0.22 -4.65 -8.73
C ILE A 160 -0.43 -5.02 -10.07
N LEU A 161 0.34 -5.02 -11.15
CA LEU A 161 -0.17 -5.32 -12.49
C LEU A 161 -0.74 -6.74 -12.58
N ALA A 162 -0.06 -7.72 -11.96
CA ALA A 162 -0.51 -9.10 -11.92
C ALA A 162 -1.87 -9.29 -11.22
N VAL A 163 -2.21 -8.47 -10.22
CA VAL A 163 -3.50 -8.59 -9.50
C VAL A 163 -4.64 -7.83 -10.15
N ILE A 164 -4.35 -6.87 -11.03
CA ILE A 164 -5.37 -6.08 -11.75
C ILE A 164 -5.68 -6.63 -13.16
N GLU A 165 -5.30 -7.89 -13.43
CA GLU A 165 -5.59 -8.65 -14.66
C GLU A 165 -5.21 -7.90 -15.95
N ILE A 166 -4.02 -7.30 -15.95
CA ILE A 166 -3.45 -6.55 -17.08
C ILE A 166 -2.12 -7.17 -17.51
#